data_AF-A0A3R8P5G3-F1
#
_entry.id   AF-A0A3R8P5G3-F1
#
_cell.length_a   1.000
_cell.length_b   1.000
_cell.length_c   1.000
_cell.angle_alpha   90.00
_cell.angle_beta   90.00
_cell.angle_gamma   90.00
#
_symmetry.space_group_name_H-M   'P 1'
#
loop_
_entity.id
_entity.type
_entity.pdbx_description
1 polymer ?
#
loop_
_entity_poly.entity_id
_entity_poly.type
_entity_poly.pdbx_seq_one_letter_code
_entity_poly.pdbx_strand_id
1 'polypeptide(L)'
;MSGTPELDQVAHARRQLAAHSQFPAAYWVLFGIGMVLVAGLPIWISWLNATGASAVTWVIAAVGIASSFYSFGRRRRSGVSLPKRIGSYPGAWPWWLASVAVTLGGLLGITALVGAGQRGFALLVLPVVALLVLATQLKTRSAMRRDLEEGRVRP
;
A
#
# COMPACT_ATOMS: atom_id res chain seq x y z
N MET A 1 5.42 44.08 1.30
CA MET A 1 5.64 43.28 2.52
C MET A 1 4.51 42.28 2.59
N SER A 2 4.80 40.97 2.45
CA SER A 2 3.77 39.93 2.47
C SER A 2 3.11 39.90 3.84
N GLY A 3 1.83 40.27 3.89
CA GLY A 3 1.06 40.50 5.13
C GLY A 3 0.69 39.24 5.93
N THR A 4 1.41 38.14 5.74
CA THR A 4 1.21 36.88 6.47
C THR A 4 2.46 36.57 7.28
N PRO A 5 2.36 36.37 8.61
CA PRO A 5 3.46 35.94 9.46
C PRO A 5 4.19 34.74 8.86
N GLU A 6 5.52 34.70 8.98
CA GLU A 6 6.37 33.64 8.41
C GLU A 6 5.92 32.23 8.86
N LEU A 7 5.41 32.11 10.09
CA LEU A 7 4.82 30.89 10.63
C LEU A 7 3.57 30.42 9.87
N ASP A 8 2.72 31.35 9.41
CA ASP A 8 1.52 31.04 8.62
C ASP A 8 1.88 30.61 7.21
N GLN A 9 2.95 31.17 6.63
CA GLN A 9 3.47 30.74 5.33
C GLN A 9 4.00 29.30 5.39
N VAL A 10 4.73 28.94 6.45
CA VAL A 10 5.22 27.57 6.67
C VAL A 10 4.06 26.60 6.90
N ALA A 11 3.07 26.97 7.70
CA ALA A 11 1.88 26.15 7.93
C ALA A 11 1.08 25.94 6.62
N HIS A 12 0.96 26.97 5.78
CA HIS A 12 0.28 26.89 4.50
C HIS A 12 1.04 25.98 3.52
N ALA A 13 2.36 26.10 3.44
CA ALA A 13 3.22 25.24 2.62
C ALA A 13 3.09 23.76 3.03
N ARG A 14 3.09 23.45 4.33
CA ARG A 14 2.89 22.08 4.85
C ARG A 14 1.54 21.50 4.45
N ARG A 15 0.46 22.29 4.50
CA ARG A 15 -0.88 21.86 4.05
C ARG A 15 -0.93 21.59 2.55
N GLN A 16 -0.27 22.40 1.72
CA GLN A 16 -0.18 22.17 0.28
C GLN A 16 0.64 20.91 -0.05
N LEU A 17 1.74 20.66 0.67
CA LEU A 17 2.52 19.43 0.60
C LEU A 17 1.72 18.20 1.02
N ALA A 18 0.95 18.31 2.10
CA ALA A 18 0.09 17.24 2.60
C ALA A 18 -1.03 16.89 1.60
N ALA A 19 -1.60 17.86 0.88
CA ALA A 19 -2.59 17.61 -0.17
C ALA A 19 -2.02 16.76 -1.31
N HIS A 20 -0.74 16.95 -1.67
CA HIS A 20 -0.07 16.17 -2.73
C HIS A 20 0.23 14.72 -2.32
N SER A 21 0.18 14.40 -1.02
CA SER A 21 0.43 13.05 -0.50
C SER A 21 -0.73 12.07 -0.71
N GLN A 22 -1.94 12.56 -1.01
CA GLN A 22 -3.12 11.72 -1.19
C GLN A 22 -3.10 10.99 -2.53
N PHE A 23 -3.58 9.75 -2.58
CA PHE A 23 -3.76 9.00 -3.81
C PHE A 23 -5.23 9.05 -4.26
N PRO A 24 -5.49 9.11 -5.58
CA PRO A 24 -6.85 9.08 -6.10
C PRO A 24 -7.54 7.75 -5.74
N ALA A 25 -8.87 7.74 -5.66
CA ALA A 25 -9.65 6.54 -5.35
C ALA A 25 -9.32 5.36 -6.28
N ALA A 26 -9.09 5.64 -7.56
CA ALA A 26 -8.68 4.64 -8.54
C ALA A 26 -7.40 3.88 -8.15
N TYR A 27 -6.43 4.53 -7.51
CA TYR A 27 -5.22 3.87 -7.02
C TYR A 27 -5.56 2.83 -5.95
N TRP A 28 -6.47 3.14 -5.03
CA TRP A 28 -6.85 2.23 -3.95
C TRP A 28 -7.63 1.02 -4.47
N VAL A 29 -8.49 1.23 -5.46
CA VAL A 29 -9.21 0.15 -6.14
C VAL A 29 -8.22 -0.79 -6.83
N LEU A 30 -7.30 -0.25 -7.63
CA LEU A 30 -6.29 -1.04 -8.33
C LEU A 30 -5.35 -1.76 -7.35
N PHE A 31 -4.97 -1.10 -6.25
CA PHE A 31 -4.17 -1.71 -5.19
C PHE A 31 -4.90 -2.88 -4.54
N GLY A 32 -6.18 -2.73 -4.19
CA GLY A 32 -7.00 -3.81 -3.63
C GLY A 32 -7.11 -5.00 -4.57
N ILE A 33 -7.39 -4.76 -5.86
CA ILE A 33 -7.44 -5.80 -6.89
C ILE A 33 -6.09 -6.53 -6.97
N GLY A 34 -4.99 -5.80 -7.10
CA GLY A 34 -3.65 -6.39 -7.17
C GLY A 34 -3.33 -7.22 -5.93
N MET A 35 -3.74 -6.75 -4.75
CA MET A 35 -3.50 -7.46 -3.50
C MET A 35 -4.27 -8.78 -3.42
N VAL A 36 -5.55 -8.80 -3.82
CA VAL A 36 -6.36 -10.04 -3.86
C VAL A 36 -5.78 -11.04 -4.85
N LEU A 37 -5.34 -10.57 -6.02
CA LEU A 37 -4.69 -11.42 -7.02
C LEU A 37 -3.41 -12.07 -6.47
N VAL A 38 -2.55 -11.27 -5.81
CA VAL A 38 -1.29 -11.75 -5.22
C VAL A 38 -1.53 -12.67 -4.03
N ALA A 39 -2.38 -12.29 -3.08
CA ALA A 39 -2.64 -13.10 -1.90
C ALA A 39 -3.42 -14.39 -2.22
N GLY A 40 -4.22 -14.38 -3.29
CA GLY A 40 -4.93 -15.56 -3.77
C GLY A 40 -4.06 -16.53 -4.58
N LEU A 41 -2.81 -16.19 -4.92
CA LEU A 41 -1.89 -17.05 -5.70
C LEU A 41 -1.91 -18.52 -5.28
N PRO A 42 -1.73 -18.86 -3.99
CA PRO A 42 -1.71 -20.25 -3.56
C PRO A 42 -3.01 -20.97 -3.90
N ILE A 43 -4.14 -20.26 -3.78
CA ILE A 43 -5.48 -20.77 -4.11
C ILE A 43 -5.57 -20.99 -5.62
N TRP A 44 -5.27 -19.97 -6.44
CA TRP A 44 -5.36 -20.07 -7.91
C TRP A 44 -4.46 -21.18 -8.46
N ILE A 45 -3.20 -21.24 -8.01
CA ILE A 45 -2.24 -22.25 -8.43
C ILE A 45 -2.72 -23.65 -8.06
N SER A 46 -3.37 -23.83 -6.90
CA SER A 46 -3.88 -25.15 -6.49
C SER A 46 -5.00 -25.70 -7.39
N TRP A 47 -5.57 -24.88 -8.28
CA TRP A 47 -6.58 -25.27 -9.26
C TRP A 47 -6.02 -25.33 -10.70
N LEU A 48 -4.80 -24.85 -10.93
CA LEU A 48 -4.20 -24.73 -12.26
C LEU A 48 -3.18 -25.85 -12.51
N ASN A 49 -3.21 -26.41 -13.72
CA ASN A 49 -2.15 -27.28 -14.22
C ASN A 49 -0.85 -26.47 -14.40
N ALA A 50 0.32 -27.12 -14.52
CA ALA A 50 1.63 -26.45 -14.56
C ALA A 50 1.75 -25.29 -15.58
N THR A 51 1.04 -25.38 -16.72
CA THR A 51 0.95 -24.32 -17.74
C THR A 51 0.10 -23.11 -17.31
N GLY A 52 -0.89 -23.28 -16.45
CA GLY A 52 -1.69 -22.18 -15.90
C GLY A 52 -0.97 -21.42 -14.78
N ALA A 53 -0.13 -22.10 -14.00
CA ALA A 53 0.65 -21.49 -12.92
C ALA A 53 1.66 -20.45 -13.44
N SER A 54 2.26 -20.69 -14.61
CA SER A 54 3.20 -19.74 -15.22
C SER A 54 2.50 -18.45 -15.68
N ALA A 55 1.31 -18.55 -16.28
CA ALA A 55 0.52 -17.40 -16.72
C ALA A 55 0.12 -16.48 -15.55
N VAL A 56 -0.31 -17.05 -14.42
CA VAL A 56 -0.66 -16.27 -13.22
C VAL A 56 0.55 -15.52 -12.66
N THR A 57 1.73 -16.15 -12.68
CA THR A 57 2.98 -15.53 -12.22
C THR A 57 3.34 -14.31 -13.09
N TRP A 58 3.16 -14.40 -14.41
CA TRP A 58 3.39 -13.29 -15.34
C TRP A 58 2.41 -12.13 -15.17
N VAL A 59 1.13 -12.42 -14.94
CA VAL A 59 0.12 -11.38 -14.65
C VAL A 59 0.51 -10.59 -13.39
N ILE A 60 1.01 -11.27 -12.38
CA ILE A 60 1.41 -10.63 -11.12
C ILE A 60 2.68 -9.80 -11.28
N ALA A 61 3.65 -10.31 -12.03
CA ALA A 61 4.83 -9.52 -12.41
C ALA A 61 4.41 -8.25 -13.16
N ALA A 62 3.48 -8.34 -14.11
CA ALA A 62 2.96 -7.20 -14.85
C ALA A 62 2.29 -6.17 -13.93
N VAL A 63 1.47 -6.61 -12.96
CA VAL A 63 0.84 -5.72 -11.96
C VAL A 63 1.89 -5.03 -11.08
N GLY A 64 2.91 -5.76 -10.61
CA GLY A 64 4.00 -5.20 -9.81
C GLY A 64 4.83 -4.16 -10.58
N ILE A 65 5.14 -4.46 -11.85
CA ILE A 65 5.85 -3.55 -12.77
C ILE A 65 5.01 -2.29 -13.04
N ALA A 66 3.72 -2.45 -13.38
CA ALA A 66 2.82 -1.34 -13.65
C ALA A 66 2.66 -0.41 -12.43
N SER A 67 2.53 -0.98 -11.23
CA SER A 67 2.46 -0.21 -9.98
C SER A 67 3.75 0.57 -9.70
N SER A 68 4.91 -0.04 -9.97
CA SER A 68 6.22 0.62 -9.84
C SER A 68 6.36 1.78 -10.83
N PHE A 69 5.98 1.57 -12.10
CA PHE A 69 5.98 2.60 -13.13
C PHE A 69 5.03 3.76 -12.79
N TYR A 70 3.83 3.46 -12.28
CA TYR A 70 2.88 4.49 -11.83
C TYR A 70 3.44 5.34 -10.69
N SER A 71 4.05 4.69 -9.69
CA SER A 71 4.70 5.36 -8.56
C SER A 71 5.87 6.27 -9.01
N PHE A 72 6.67 5.81 -9.98
CA PHE A 72 7.77 6.58 -10.54
C PHE A 72 7.29 7.75 -11.41
N GLY A 73 6.33 7.50 -12.31
CA GLY A 73 5.77 8.50 -13.21
C GLY A 73 5.05 9.65 -12.49
N ARG A 74 4.30 9.34 -11.41
CA ARG A 74 3.63 10.35 -10.60
C ARG A 74 4.62 11.33 -9.96
N ARG A 75 5.76 10.83 -9.46
CA ARG A 75 6.81 11.66 -8.84
C ARG A 75 7.48 12.58 -9.83
N ARG A 76 7.75 12.10 -11.05
CA ARG A 76 8.35 12.90 -12.12
C ARG A 76 7.46 14.08 -12.51
N ARG A 77 6.14 13.89 -12.49
CA ARG A 77 5.16 14.93 -12.85
C ARG A 77 4.89 15.94 -11.74
N SER A 78 5.02 15.56 -10.46
CA SER A 78 4.68 16.44 -9.33
C SER A 78 5.80 17.39 -8.90
N GLY A 79 7.07 17.13 -9.24
CA GLY A 79 8.21 17.97 -8.84
C GLY A 79 8.55 17.98 -7.33
N VAL A 80 7.63 17.53 -6.48
CA VAL A 80 7.76 17.46 -5.02
C VAL A 80 8.43 16.15 -4.58
N SER A 81 9.57 16.24 -3.89
CA SER A 81 10.30 15.11 -3.30
C SER A 81 9.99 14.95 -1.81
N LEU A 82 9.02 14.09 -1.49
CA LEU A 82 8.80 13.66 -0.10
C LEU A 82 9.81 12.58 0.31
N PRO A 83 10.26 12.55 1.59
CA PRO A 83 11.13 11.50 2.10
C PRO A 83 10.58 10.10 1.79
N LYS A 84 11.43 9.25 1.19
CA LYS A 84 11.05 7.90 0.73
C LYS A 84 10.89 6.90 1.87
N ARG A 85 11.61 7.10 2.97
CA ARG A 85 11.71 6.13 4.06
C ARG A 85 10.49 6.27 4.97
N ILE A 86 9.79 5.17 5.23
CA ILE A 86 8.66 5.19 6.16
C ILE A 86 9.10 5.54 7.58
N GLY A 87 10.38 5.27 7.94
CA GLY A 87 10.98 5.71 9.20
C GLY A 87 11.10 7.23 9.37
N SER A 88 10.97 8.02 8.28
CA SER A 88 10.88 9.48 8.36
C SER A 88 9.53 9.95 8.92
N TYR A 89 8.53 9.07 9.05
CA TYR A 89 7.17 9.37 9.48
C TYR A 89 6.84 8.58 10.77
N PRO A 90 7.10 9.16 11.95
CA PRO A 90 6.99 8.44 13.22
C PRO A 90 5.57 7.95 13.51
N GLY A 91 4.53 8.69 13.12
CA GLY A 91 3.13 8.27 13.29
C GLY A 91 2.71 7.16 12.32
N ALA A 92 3.36 7.07 11.15
CA ALA A 92 3.04 6.07 10.14
C ALA A 92 3.76 4.73 10.35
N TRP A 93 4.92 4.75 11.00
CA TRP A 93 5.73 3.56 11.28
C TRP A 93 4.98 2.38 11.93
N PRO A 94 4.21 2.57 13.03
CA PRO A 94 3.50 1.44 13.67
C PRO A 94 2.43 0.84 12.76
N TRP A 95 1.72 1.66 11.99
CA TRP A 95 0.70 1.19 11.05
C TRP A 95 1.31 0.45 9.86
N TRP A 96 2.48 0.90 9.40
CA TRP A 96 3.24 0.22 8.37
C TRP A 96 3.70 -1.17 8.84
N LEU A 97 4.26 -1.28 10.05
CA LEU A 97 4.62 -2.56 10.66
C LEU A 97 3.40 -3.48 10.80
N ALA A 98 2.27 -2.96 11.26
CA ALA A 98 1.03 -3.72 11.34
C ALA A 98 0.59 -4.22 9.95
N SER A 99 0.69 -3.39 8.92
CA SER A 99 0.39 -3.78 7.54
C SER A 99 1.29 -4.91 7.04
N VAL A 100 2.60 -4.83 7.32
CA VAL A 100 3.57 -5.89 6.99
C VAL A 100 3.24 -7.18 7.73
N ALA A 101 2.95 -7.11 9.03
CA ALA A 101 2.62 -8.27 9.85
C ALA A 101 1.35 -8.98 9.36
N VAL A 102 0.28 -8.22 9.07
CA VAL A 102 -0.97 -8.78 8.51
C VAL A 102 -0.73 -9.39 7.14
N THR A 103 0.07 -8.74 6.29
CA THR A 103 0.36 -9.25 4.94
C THR A 103 1.12 -10.57 5.00
N LEU A 104 2.19 -10.64 5.80
CA LEU A 104 2.99 -11.87 5.96
C LEU A 104 2.19 -12.98 6.64
N GLY A 105 1.50 -12.66 7.74
CA GLY A 105 0.65 -13.61 8.46
C GLY A 105 -0.48 -14.15 7.58
N GLY A 106 -1.14 -13.27 6.81
CA GLY A 106 -2.19 -13.66 5.86
C GLY A 106 -1.66 -14.56 4.75
N LEU A 107 -0.51 -14.23 4.16
CA LEU A 107 0.11 -15.05 3.11
C LEU A 107 0.49 -16.44 3.64
N LEU A 108 1.15 -16.51 4.79
CA LEU A 108 1.52 -17.78 5.42
C LEU A 108 0.28 -18.61 5.79
N GLY A 109 -0.73 -17.97 6.37
CA GLY A 109 -1.98 -18.63 6.75
C GLY A 109 -2.74 -19.19 5.55
N ILE A 110 -2.88 -18.41 4.47
CA ILE A 110 -3.51 -18.87 3.22
C ILE A 110 -2.72 -20.03 2.61
N THR A 111 -1.39 -19.93 2.57
CA THR A 111 -0.52 -21.00 2.05
C THR A 111 -0.67 -22.29 2.85
N ALA A 112 -0.70 -22.19 4.19
CA ALA A 112 -0.90 -23.33 5.08
C ALA A 112 -2.29 -23.97 4.89
N LEU A 113 -3.36 -23.16 4.77
CA LEU A 113 -4.72 -23.65 4.52
C LEU A 113 -4.81 -24.40 3.19
N VAL A 114 -4.19 -23.86 2.13
CA VAL A 114 -4.14 -24.53 0.83
C VAL A 114 -3.34 -25.83 0.89
N GLY A 115 -2.19 -25.83 1.56
CA GLY A 115 -1.36 -27.02 1.77
C GLY A 115 -2.07 -28.13 2.56
N ALA A 116 -2.94 -27.76 3.51
CA ALA A 116 -3.79 -28.68 4.26
C ALA A 116 -5.06 -29.12 3.50
N GLY A 117 -5.22 -28.73 2.23
CA GLY A 117 -6.40 -29.06 1.42
C GLY A 117 -7.65 -28.22 1.73
N GLN A 118 -7.58 -27.26 2.64
CA GLN A 118 -8.70 -26.43 3.10
C GLN A 118 -8.93 -25.19 2.24
N ARG A 119 -9.08 -25.40 0.93
CA ARG A 119 -9.20 -24.32 -0.07
C ARG A 119 -10.41 -23.41 0.16
N GLY A 120 -11.53 -23.96 0.64
CA GLY A 120 -12.73 -23.18 0.96
C GLY A 120 -12.50 -22.16 2.09
N PHE A 121 -11.79 -22.56 3.15
CA PHE A 121 -11.42 -21.64 4.23
C PHE A 121 -10.40 -20.60 3.75
N ALA A 122 -9.45 -20.99 2.90
CA ALA A 122 -8.51 -20.04 2.30
C ALA A 122 -9.23 -18.92 1.51
N LEU A 123 -10.28 -19.26 0.76
CA LEU A 123 -11.11 -18.29 0.03
C LEU A 123 -11.88 -17.35 0.96
N LEU A 124 -12.37 -17.83 2.10
CA LEU A 124 -13.07 -16.99 3.09
C LEU A 124 -12.12 -16.04 3.82
N VAL A 125 -10.88 -16.48 4.08
CA VAL A 125 -9.85 -15.66 4.75
C VAL A 125 -9.28 -14.58 3.84
N LEU A 126 -9.19 -14.83 2.54
CA LEU A 126 -8.65 -13.90 1.53
C LEU A 126 -9.23 -12.47 1.61
N PRO A 127 -10.57 -12.25 1.55
CA PRO A 127 -11.15 -10.91 1.64
C PRO A 127 -10.89 -10.26 3.00
N VAL A 128 -10.86 -11.03 4.09
CA VAL A 128 -10.58 -10.51 5.44
C VAL A 128 -9.16 -9.95 5.50
N VAL A 129 -8.17 -10.70 5.02
CA VAL A 129 -6.78 -10.25 4.94
C VAL A 129 -6.65 -9.01 4.05
N ALA A 130 -7.30 -9.01 2.88
CA ALA A 130 -7.27 -7.88 1.96
C ALA A 130 -7.84 -6.59 2.60
N LEU A 131 -8.97 -6.70 3.31
CA LEU A 131 -9.58 -5.58 4.02
C LEU A 131 -8.69 -5.05 5.15
N LEU A 132 -8.06 -5.94 5.93
CA LEU A 132 -7.15 -5.52 7.00
C LEU A 132 -5.91 -4.80 6.46
N VAL A 133 -5.32 -5.29 5.37
CA VAL A 133 -4.19 -4.61 4.74
C VAL A 133 -4.61 -3.28 4.14
N LEU A 134 -5.78 -3.20 3.48
CA LEU A 134 -6.31 -1.92 2.99
C LEU A 134 -6.50 -0.92 4.14
N ALA A 135 -7.13 -1.35 5.24
CA ALA A 135 -7.35 -0.51 6.41
C ALA A 135 -6.04 0.00 7.03
N THR A 136 -5.04 -0.88 7.18
CA THR A 136 -3.72 -0.48 7.71
C THR A 136 -2.96 0.44 6.75
N GLN A 137 -3.07 0.25 5.44
CA GLN A 137 -2.49 1.16 4.44
C GLN A 137 -3.15 2.55 4.46
N LEU A 138 -4.48 2.60 4.56
CA LEU A 138 -5.21 3.87 4.72
C LEU A 138 -4.79 4.60 6.00
N LYS A 139 -4.68 3.88 7.13
CA LYS A 139 -4.18 4.46 8.39
C LYS A 139 -2.74 4.95 8.28
N THR A 140 -1.87 4.17 7.65
CA THR A 140 -0.47 4.54 7.40
C THR A 140 -0.41 5.86 6.63
N ARG A 141 -1.18 6.00 5.54
CA ARG A 141 -1.22 7.23 4.74
C ARG A 141 -1.83 8.41 5.49
N SER A 142 -2.90 8.17 6.25
CA SER A 142 -3.47 9.21 7.10
C SER A 142 -2.47 9.70 8.14
N ALA A 143 -1.66 8.81 8.70
CA ALA A 143 -0.63 9.17 9.67
C ALA A 143 0.54 9.93 9.00
N MET A 144 1.00 9.50 7.82
CA MET A 144 2.01 10.25 7.05
C MET A 144 1.55 11.68 6.74
N ARG A 145 0.26 11.84 6.39
CA ARG A 145 -0.33 13.15 6.14
C ARG A 145 -0.30 14.03 7.39
N ARG A 146 -0.68 13.49 8.55
CA ARG A 146 -0.62 14.21 9.83
C ARG A 146 0.81 14.59 10.19
N ASP A 147 1.76 13.68 10.02
CA ASP A 147 3.18 13.95 10.26
C ASP A 147 3.71 15.09 9.36
N LEU A 148 3.23 15.19 8.11
CA LEU A 148 3.54 16.30 7.20
C LEU A 148 2.90 17.62 7.64
N GLU A 149 1.63 17.60 8.01
CA GLU A 149 0.90 18.79 8.48
C GLU A 149 1.50 19.36 9.76
N GLU A 150 1.88 18.48 10.70
CA GLU A 150 2.48 18.85 11.98
C GLU A 150 3.99 19.10 11.88
N GLY A 151 4.63 18.77 10.75
CA GLY A 151 6.07 18.90 10.55
C GLY A 151 6.93 17.97 11.40
N ARG A 152 6.40 16.79 11.76
CA ARG A 152 7.10 15.74 12.53
C ARG A 152 8.01 14.87 11.66
N VAL A 153 8.10 15.17 10.37
CA VAL A 153 8.90 14.40 9.40
C VAL A 153 10.38 14.55 9.71
N ARG A 154 11.08 13.42 9.84
CA ARG A 154 12.51 13.36 10.11
C ARG A 154 13.31 13.22 8.80
N PRO A 155 14.46 13.90 8.66
CA PRO A 155 15.34 13.74 7.50
C PRO A 155 15.91 12.33 7.37
#